data_AF-A0A0B5DCP5-F1
#
_entry.id   AF-A0A0B5DCP5-F1
#
_cell.length_a   1.000
_cell.length_b   1.000
_cell.length_c   1.000
_cell.angle_alpha   90.00
_cell.angle_beta   90.00
_cell.angle_gamma   90.00
#
_symmetry.space_group_name_H-M   'P 1'
#
loop_
_entity.id
_entity.type
_entity.pdbx_description
1 polymer ?
#
loop_
_entity_poly.entity_id
_entity_poly.type
_entity_poly.pdbx_seq_one_letter_code
_entity_poly.pdbx_strand_id
1 'polypeptide(L)'
;MAVLRAKEFLLGKDRERVGDDTLGLLDDEVTRLVAAYPREPLSAIWDDLIATQEQVFRLLEGGRVRPSQLRDLNVKAAILSFLVAKGFNDMEVPHEAMTMTRVAASCAKDAEHPGLIALTDGLKSLIAYWANKPDDAYHYAGQGAETAAALRGTVGLWLLGLQARAAAVLGDEETVRAANQQAAERRERVVHDDLDQLGGLFTYAPEKQLYYTVESEALLGNGGAQLAAQTEKAVLGFSDRGSPTWAFGDLAGSQCDLALIRLFSGDLDGTAQAIRPVLDLPVSHRNNGIVVSALRVRQALMASPARTAVTARDLRAEIEAFPAHRPALPRG
;
A
#
# COMPACT_ATOMS: atom_id res chain seq x y z
N MET A 1 28.50 2.83 13.95
CA MET A 1 29.00 2.52 15.31
C MET A 1 28.86 3.69 16.29
N ALA A 2 29.49 4.86 16.08
CA ALA A 2 29.39 5.97 17.04
C ALA A 2 27.99 6.60 17.16
N VAL A 3 27.29 6.80 16.03
CA VAL A 3 25.92 7.35 16.00
C VAL A 3 24.90 6.37 16.58
N LEU A 4 25.03 5.06 16.27
CA LEU A 4 24.18 4.02 16.85
C LEU A 4 24.31 3.98 18.38
N ARG A 5 25.55 4.05 18.88
CA ARG A 5 25.86 4.11 20.31
C ARG A 5 25.39 5.42 20.97
N ALA A 6 25.34 6.52 20.23
CA ALA A 6 24.79 7.79 20.71
C ALA A 6 23.25 7.74 20.81
N LYS A 7 22.57 7.11 19.83
CA LYS A 7 21.13 6.81 19.92
C LYS A 7 20.86 5.92 21.14
N GLU A 8 21.56 4.80 21.29
CA GLU A 8 21.42 3.91 22.46
C GLU A 8 21.70 4.62 23.79
N PHE A 9 22.68 5.53 23.84
CA PHE A 9 23.00 6.31 25.03
C PHE A 9 21.90 7.29 25.42
N LEU A 10 21.30 8.01 24.46
CA LEU A 10 20.17 8.91 24.72
C LEU A 10 18.96 8.12 25.23
N LEU A 11 18.66 6.99 24.60
CA LEU A 11 17.59 6.08 24.99
C LEU A 11 17.81 5.46 26.39
N GLY A 12 19.06 5.24 26.79
CA GLY A 12 19.43 4.72 28.10
C GLY A 12 19.47 5.75 29.24
N LYS A 13 19.44 7.05 28.92
CA LYS A 13 19.59 8.15 29.90
C LYS A 13 18.29 8.47 30.65
N ASP A 14 17.16 8.06 30.11
CA ASP A 14 15.81 8.30 30.63
C ASP A 14 15.40 7.26 31.70
N ARG A 15 16.18 7.19 32.78
CA ARG A 15 16.03 6.15 33.82
C ARG A 15 14.74 6.24 34.66
N GLU A 16 14.05 7.38 34.69
CA GLU A 16 12.83 7.58 35.50
C GLU A 16 11.59 7.97 34.70
N ARG A 17 11.74 8.68 33.57
CA ARG A 17 10.67 9.11 32.65
C ARG A 17 11.22 9.23 31.24
N VAL A 18 10.40 8.94 30.22
CA VAL A 18 10.75 9.16 28.81
C VAL A 18 10.94 10.66 28.56
N GLY A 19 12.13 11.03 28.12
CA GLY A 19 12.56 12.40 27.83
C GLY A 19 12.22 12.81 26.40
N ASP A 20 12.22 14.12 26.17
CA ASP A 20 11.80 14.71 24.89
C ASP A 20 12.78 14.35 23.74
N ASP A 21 14.07 14.17 24.05
CA ASP A 21 15.07 13.73 23.06
C ASP A 21 14.80 12.30 22.55
N THR A 22 14.31 11.40 23.41
CA THR A 22 13.94 10.03 23.02
C THR A 22 12.73 10.02 22.09
N LEU A 23 11.73 10.88 22.35
CA LEU A 23 10.56 11.02 21.49
C LEU A 23 10.92 11.65 20.15
N GLY A 24 11.76 12.68 20.14
CA GLY A 24 12.24 13.30 18.90
C GLY A 24 13.02 12.35 18.00
N LEU A 25 13.86 11.47 18.59
CA LEU A 25 14.54 10.43 17.81
C LEU A 25 13.56 9.41 17.20
N LEU A 26 12.46 9.10 17.89
CA LEU A 26 11.42 8.23 17.35
C LEU A 26 10.60 8.92 16.26
N ASP A 27 10.34 10.22 16.39
CA ASP A 27 9.70 11.03 15.36
C ASP A 27 10.49 10.98 14.05
N ASP A 28 11.78 11.29 14.12
CA ASP A 28 12.68 11.26 12.96
C ASP A 28 12.68 9.89 12.28
N GLU A 29 12.72 8.82 13.08
CA GLU A 29 12.76 7.45 12.58
C GLU A 29 11.43 7.02 11.94
N VAL A 30 10.29 7.36 12.55
CA VAL A 30 8.95 7.12 11.99
C VAL A 30 8.80 7.88 10.67
N THR A 31 9.13 9.17 10.63
CA THR A 31 9.06 9.97 9.41
C THR A 31 9.93 9.38 8.30
N ARG A 32 11.15 8.95 8.62
CA ARG A 32 12.05 8.29 7.66
C ARG A 32 11.44 7.00 7.11
N LEU A 33 10.94 6.11 7.99
CA LEU A 33 10.37 4.82 7.60
C LEU A 33 9.09 4.98 6.76
N VAL A 34 8.22 5.93 7.12
CA VAL A 34 7.02 6.26 6.34
C VAL A 34 7.38 6.70 4.92
N ALA A 35 8.36 7.60 4.79
CA ALA A 35 8.81 8.09 3.49
C ALA A 35 9.51 7.01 2.66
N ALA A 36 10.32 6.16 3.31
CA ALA A 36 11.10 5.12 2.64
C ALA A 36 10.23 3.95 2.14
N TYR A 37 9.18 3.57 2.88
CA TYR A 37 8.40 2.35 2.59
C TYR A 37 7.94 2.19 1.14
N PRO A 38 7.26 3.16 0.50
CA PRO A 38 6.82 2.99 -0.88
C PRO A 38 7.96 3.06 -1.91
N ARG A 39 9.14 3.53 -1.51
CA ARG A 39 10.27 3.89 -2.38
C ARG A 39 11.36 2.84 -2.41
N GLU A 40 11.59 2.19 -1.28
CA GLU A 40 12.68 1.24 -1.08
C GLU A 40 12.15 -0.20 -1.02
N PRO A 41 12.94 -1.19 -1.47
CA PRO A 41 12.56 -2.59 -1.29
C PRO A 41 12.45 -2.90 0.21
N LEU A 42 11.47 -3.74 0.58
CA LEU A 42 11.18 -4.04 1.99
C LEU A 42 12.42 -4.53 2.75
N SER A 43 13.29 -5.32 2.11
CA SER A 43 14.53 -5.83 2.69
C SER A 43 15.53 -4.75 3.11
N ALA A 44 15.43 -3.52 2.58
CA ALA A 44 16.30 -2.41 2.97
C ALA A 44 15.84 -1.71 4.26
N ILE A 45 14.56 -1.84 4.64
CA ILE A 45 13.96 -1.10 5.76
C ILE A 45 13.38 -1.99 6.86
N TRP A 46 13.27 -3.30 6.62
CA TRP A 46 12.57 -4.23 7.52
C TRP A 46 13.15 -4.27 8.93
N ASP A 47 14.47 -4.39 9.05
CA ASP A 47 15.14 -4.49 10.35
C ASP A 47 14.96 -3.20 11.17
N ASP A 48 15.11 -2.04 10.53
CA ASP A 48 14.87 -0.74 11.17
C ASP A 48 13.41 -0.58 11.60
N LEU A 49 12.47 -1.04 10.76
CA LEU A 49 11.04 -0.98 11.06
C LEU A 49 10.67 -1.82 12.29
N ILE A 50 11.17 -3.05 12.37
CA ILE A 50 10.95 -3.94 13.53
C ILE A 50 11.63 -3.37 14.77
N ALA A 51 12.90 -2.95 14.67
CA ALA A 51 13.64 -2.40 15.81
C ALA A 51 12.95 -1.14 16.39
N THR A 52 12.45 -0.26 15.52
CA THR A 52 11.74 0.97 15.92
C THR A 52 10.39 0.63 16.55
N GLN A 53 9.64 -0.32 15.98
CA GLN A 53 8.38 -0.80 16.54
C GLN A 53 8.59 -1.36 17.95
N GLU A 54 9.52 -2.28 18.12
CA GLU A 54 9.82 -2.88 19.43
C GLU A 54 10.22 -1.82 20.45
N GLN A 55 10.98 -0.80 20.03
CA GLN A 55 11.36 0.29 20.91
C GLN A 55 10.13 1.07 21.40
N VAL A 56 9.19 1.39 20.52
CA VAL A 56 7.94 2.05 20.90
C VAL A 56 7.13 1.17 21.88
N PHE A 57 7.00 -0.13 21.62
CA PHE A 57 6.30 -1.04 22.53
C PHE A 57 6.98 -1.16 23.90
N ARG A 58 8.32 -1.23 23.96
CA ARG A 58 9.06 -1.20 25.23
C ARG A 58 8.77 0.07 26.05
N LEU A 59 8.61 1.22 25.39
CA LEU A 59 8.26 2.47 26.06
C LEU A 59 6.81 2.47 26.57
N LEU A 60 5.87 1.92 25.79
CA LEU A 60 4.47 1.76 26.19
C LEU A 60 4.35 0.82 27.40
N GLU A 61 5.02 -0.33 27.37
CA GLU A 61 5.02 -1.34 28.45
C GLU A 61 5.75 -0.86 29.71
N GLY A 62 6.75 0.01 29.57
CA GLY A 62 7.56 0.51 30.67
C GLY A 62 6.80 1.37 31.69
N GLY A 63 5.60 1.87 31.35
CA GLY A 63 4.71 2.58 32.28
C GLY A 63 5.23 3.95 32.78
N ARG A 64 6.29 4.49 32.17
CA ARG A 64 6.98 5.73 32.59
C ARG A 64 6.63 6.94 31.73
N VAL A 65 5.43 6.94 31.14
CA VAL A 65 4.97 7.93 30.16
C VAL A 65 3.83 8.77 30.74
N ARG A 66 3.84 10.08 30.46
CA ARG A 66 2.70 10.96 30.80
C ARG A 66 1.55 10.74 29.81
N PRO A 67 0.30 11.10 30.13
CA PRO A 67 -0.85 10.83 29.25
C PRO A 67 -0.70 11.38 27.81
N SER A 68 -0.12 12.57 27.64
CA SER A 68 0.14 13.13 26.30
C SER A 68 1.17 12.31 25.51
N GLN A 69 2.21 11.83 26.18
CA GLN A 69 3.23 10.95 25.59
C GLN A 69 2.65 9.55 25.30
N LEU A 70 1.71 9.07 26.11
CA LEU A 70 1.02 7.81 25.88
C LEU A 70 0.19 7.85 24.59
N ARG A 71 -0.57 8.93 24.37
CA ARG A 71 -1.32 9.14 23.13
C ARG A 71 -0.39 9.16 21.91
N ASP A 72 0.69 9.95 21.99
CA ASP A 72 1.68 10.05 20.92
C ASP A 72 2.37 8.70 20.61
N LEU A 73 2.82 7.97 21.63
CA LEU A 73 3.41 6.65 21.46
C LEU A 73 2.42 5.64 20.86
N ASN A 74 1.13 5.73 21.20
CA ASN A 74 0.10 4.90 20.56
C ASN A 74 -0.11 5.26 19.08
N VAL A 75 -0.01 6.55 18.70
CA VAL A 75 0.00 6.96 17.28
C VAL A 75 1.20 6.31 16.56
N LYS A 76 2.41 6.40 17.12
CA LYS A 76 3.61 5.79 16.53
C LYS A 76 3.49 4.26 16.45
N ALA A 77 2.98 3.62 17.50
CA ALA A 77 2.76 2.17 17.53
C ALA A 77 1.75 1.74 16.47
N ALA A 78 0.68 2.51 16.26
CA ALA A 78 -0.29 2.25 15.20
C ALA A 78 0.33 2.38 13.81
N ILE A 79 1.09 3.44 13.54
CA ILE A 79 1.78 3.67 12.26
C ILE A 79 2.78 2.56 11.96
N LEU A 80 3.65 2.24 12.91
CA LEU A 80 4.68 1.21 12.72
C LEU A 80 4.04 -0.18 12.57
N SER A 81 3.00 -0.50 13.34
CA SER A 81 2.27 -1.76 13.20
C SER A 81 1.51 -1.87 11.88
N PHE A 82 1.00 -0.75 11.35
CA PHE A 82 0.43 -0.69 10.01
C PHE A 82 1.49 -1.02 8.95
N LEU A 83 2.69 -0.43 9.03
CA LEU A 83 3.78 -0.69 8.09
C LEU A 83 4.29 -2.13 8.18
N VAL A 84 4.43 -2.69 9.39
CA VAL A 84 4.82 -4.10 9.59
C VAL A 84 3.77 -5.04 9.02
N ALA A 85 2.48 -4.78 9.27
CA ALA A 85 1.38 -5.54 8.68
C ALA A 85 1.40 -5.48 7.14
N LYS A 86 1.66 -4.30 6.57
CA LYS A 86 1.85 -4.15 5.12
C LYS A 86 3.06 -4.93 4.61
N GLY A 87 4.16 -5.01 5.37
CA GLY A 87 5.33 -5.81 5.00
C GLY A 87 5.04 -7.31 5.02
N PHE A 88 4.30 -7.80 6.02
CA PHE A 88 3.81 -9.18 6.02
C PHE A 88 2.89 -9.47 4.82
N ASN A 89 2.03 -8.54 4.42
CA ASN A 89 1.24 -8.68 3.20
C ASN A 89 2.12 -8.74 1.93
N ASP A 90 3.14 -7.91 1.86
CA ASP A 90 4.09 -7.86 0.73
C ASP A 90 4.92 -9.15 0.62
N MET A 91 5.13 -9.85 1.74
CA MET A 91 5.80 -11.15 1.84
C MET A 91 4.86 -12.37 1.68
N GLU A 92 3.59 -12.16 1.32
CA GLU A 92 2.59 -13.23 1.15
C GLU A 92 2.26 -14.02 2.42
N VAL A 93 2.32 -13.39 3.60
CA VAL A 93 1.95 -14.00 4.89
C VAL A 93 0.74 -13.28 5.51
N PRO A 94 -0.48 -13.51 4.95
CA PRO A 94 -1.66 -12.70 5.25
C PRO A 94 -2.19 -12.89 6.68
N HIS A 95 -1.87 -14.00 7.35
CA HIS A 95 -2.31 -14.26 8.72
C HIS A 95 -1.56 -13.35 9.72
N GLU A 96 -0.24 -13.25 9.56
CA GLU A 96 0.67 -12.37 10.29
C GLU A 96 0.31 -10.90 9.98
N ALA A 97 0.05 -10.58 8.71
CA ALA A 97 -0.41 -9.26 8.30
C ALA A 97 -1.70 -8.87 9.04
N MET A 98 -2.71 -9.75 9.06
CA MET A 98 -3.98 -9.47 9.75
C MET A 98 -3.81 -9.35 11.26
N THR A 99 -2.89 -10.11 11.87
CA THR A 99 -2.55 -9.99 13.29
C THR A 99 -1.96 -8.63 13.61
N MET A 100 -0.98 -8.18 12.83
CA MET A 100 -0.37 -6.86 13.01
C MET A 100 -1.34 -5.71 12.70
N THR A 101 -2.29 -5.90 11.78
CA THR A 101 -3.37 -4.93 11.56
C THR A 101 -4.27 -4.79 12.80
N ARG A 102 -4.51 -5.87 13.55
CA ARG A 102 -5.27 -5.79 14.82
C ARG A 102 -4.49 -5.04 15.90
N VAL A 103 -3.17 -5.24 15.96
CA VAL A 103 -2.29 -4.46 16.84
C VAL A 103 -2.36 -2.97 16.48
N ALA A 104 -2.20 -2.64 15.19
CA ALA A 104 -2.33 -1.26 14.71
C ALA A 104 -3.68 -0.65 15.06
N ALA A 105 -4.77 -1.39 14.89
CA ALA A 105 -6.12 -0.95 15.23
C ALA A 105 -6.32 -0.73 16.74
N SER A 106 -5.69 -1.55 17.59
CA SER A 106 -5.71 -1.33 19.05
C SER A 106 -5.01 -0.03 19.41
N CYS A 107 -3.78 0.17 18.94
CA CYS A 107 -3.02 1.38 19.21
C CYS A 107 -3.71 2.63 18.64
N ALA A 108 -4.36 2.54 17.47
CA ALA A 108 -5.12 3.64 16.90
C ALA A 108 -6.33 4.05 17.76
N LYS A 109 -6.98 3.07 18.42
CA LYS A 109 -8.07 3.31 19.37
C LYS A 109 -7.56 3.91 20.67
N ASP A 110 -6.46 3.39 21.21
CA ASP A 110 -5.81 3.93 22.42
C ASP A 110 -5.27 5.35 22.20
N ALA A 111 -4.89 5.68 20.96
CA ALA A 111 -4.55 7.03 20.52
C ALA A 111 -5.78 7.94 20.26
N GLU A 112 -6.98 7.38 20.26
CA GLU A 112 -8.23 8.06 19.86
C GLU A 112 -8.10 8.81 18.52
N HIS A 113 -7.47 8.16 17.53
CA HIS A 113 -7.16 8.78 16.24
C HIS A 113 -8.09 8.25 15.13
N PRO A 114 -9.15 8.99 14.74
CA PRO A 114 -10.17 8.49 13.82
C PRO A 114 -9.62 8.14 12.42
N GLY A 115 -8.68 8.95 11.91
CA GLY A 115 -8.00 8.65 10.65
C GLY A 115 -7.27 7.31 10.65
N LEU A 116 -6.48 7.01 11.71
CA LEU A 116 -5.77 5.73 11.85
C LEU A 116 -6.72 4.55 12.03
N ILE A 117 -7.81 4.73 12.77
CA ILE A 117 -8.84 3.69 12.91
C ILE A 117 -9.38 3.33 11.52
N ALA A 118 -9.80 4.31 10.72
CA ALA A 118 -10.28 4.09 9.36
C ALA A 118 -9.20 3.46 8.44
N LEU A 119 -7.95 3.90 8.57
CA LEU A 119 -6.81 3.36 7.83
C LEU A 119 -6.57 1.88 8.13
N THR A 120 -6.78 1.44 9.37
CA THR A 120 -6.60 0.03 9.75
C THR A 120 -7.65 -0.87 9.09
N ASP A 121 -8.88 -0.40 8.88
CA ASP A 121 -9.88 -1.14 8.11
C ASP A 121 -9.54 -1.17 6.61
N GLY A 122 -9.01 -0.06 6.07
CA GLY A 122 -8.44 -0.04 4.72
C GLY A 122 -7.30 -1.05 4.53
N LEU A 123 -6.46 -1.26 5.54
CA LEU A 123 -5.42 -2.28 5.48
C LEU A 123 -5.97 -3.71 5.50
N LYS A 124 -7.01 -3.99 6.31
CA LYS A 124 -7.69 -5.29 6.27
C LYS A 124 -8.27 -5.54 4.88
N SER A 125 -8.87 -4.51 4.27
CA SER A 125 -9.37 -4.57 2.90
C SER A 125 -8.27 -4.90 1.90
N LEU A 126 -7.13 -4.20 1.97
CA LEU A 126 -6.00 -4.44 1.09
C LEU A 126 -5.43 -5.85 1.23
N ILE A 127 -5.30 -6.37 2.46
CA ILE A 127 -4.84 -7.73 2.73
C ILE A 127 -5.82 -8.75 2.15
N ALA A 128 -7.12 -8.59 2.38
CA ALA A 128 -8.14 -9.47 1.85
C ALA A 128 -8.18 -9.46 0.31
N TYR A 129 -8.01 -8.29 -0.29
CA TYR A 129 -7.96 -8.11 -1.75
C TYR A 129 -6.84 -8.94 -2.38
N TRP A 130 -5.61 -8.81 -1.87
CA TRP A 130 -4.47 -9.57 -2.38
C TRP A 130 -4.52 -11.06 -2.02
N ALA A 131 -5.25 -11.43 -0.95
CA ALA A 131 -5.54 -12.81 -0.61
C ALA A 131 -6.70 -13.45 -1.42
N ASN A 132 -7.18 -12.77 -2.47
CA ASN A 132 -8.30 -13.21 -3.32
C ASN A 132 -9.60 -13.44 -2.53
N LYS A 133 -9.91 -12.54 -1.59
CA LYS A 133 -11.17 -12.51 -0.81
C LYS A 133 -11.90 -11.18 -1.06
N PRO A 134 -12.51 -11.01 -2.24
CA PRO A 134 -13.07 -9.72 -2.64
C PRO A 134 -14.28 -9.29 -1.78
N ASP A 135 -15.12 -10.22 -1.31
CA ASP A 135 -16.22 -9.89 -0.39
C ASP A 135 -15.72 -9.30 0.94
N ASP A 136 -14.71 -9.95 1.56
CA ASP A 136 -14.07 -9.44 2.77
C ASP A 136 -13.41 -8.09 2.51
N ALA A 137 -12.75 -7.93 1.36
CA ALA A 137 -12.09 -6.69 0.97
C ALA A 137 -13.10 -5.54 0.86
N TYR A 138 -14.23 -5.77 0.20
CA TYR A 138 -15.32 -4.80 0.07
C TYR A 138 -15.91 -4.45 1.43
N HIS A 139 -16.17 -5.46 2.27
CA HIS A 139 -16.71 -5.28 3.63
C HIS A 139 -15.81 -4.36 4.47
N TYR A 140 -14.51 -4.65 4.56
CA TYR A 140 -13.59 -3.85 5.36
C TYR A 140 -13.42 -2.42 4.81
N ALA A 141 -13.42 -2.24 3.49
CA ALA A 141 -13.36 -0.90 2.91
C ALA A 141 -14.62 -0.09 3.25
N GLY A 142 -15.80 -0.73 3.28
CA GLY A 142 -17.05 -0.11 3.74
C GLY A 142 -16.99 0.34 5.20
N GLN A 143 -16.50 -0.52 6.12
CA GLN A 143 -16.34 -0.18 7.54
C GLN A 143 -15.41 1.03 7.75
N GLY A 144 -14.29 1.05 7.04
CA GLY A 144 -13.38 2.19 7.07
C GLY A 144 -14.03 3.45 6.50
N ALA A 145 -14.79 3.34 5.40
CA ALA A 145 -15.49 4.47 4.76
C ALA A 145 -16.55 5.10 5.69
N GLU A 146 -17.29 4.28 6.45
CA GLU A 146 -18.21 4.74 7.49
C GLU A 146 -17.47 5.52 8.59
N THR A 147 -16.36 4.97 9.09
CA THR A 147 -15.51 5.65 10.09
C THR A 147 -14.96 6.97 9.55
N ALA A 148 -14.58 7.00 8.28
CA ALA A 148 -14.02 8.17 7.62
C ALA A 148 -15.09 9.17 7.15
N ALA A 149 -16.39 8.92 7.30
CA ALA A 149 -17.45 9.72 6.66
C ALA A 149 -17.35 11.23 6.95
N ALA A 150 -17.01 11.59 8.19
CA ALA A 150 -16.85 13.00 8.62
C ALA A 150 -15.43 13.56 8.43
N LEU A 151 -14.45 12.74 8.03
CA LEU A 151 -13.06 13.15 7.88
C LEU A 151 -12.83 13.89 6.56
N ARG A 152 -11.92 14.87 6.58
CA ARG A 152 -11.56 15.67 5.41
C ARG A 152 -10.20 15.35 4.81
N GLY A 153 -9.37 14.58 5.50
CA GLY A 153 -8.10 14.07 4.95
C GLY A 153 -8.31 13.01 3.86
N THR A 154 -7.21 12.51 3.29
CA THR A 154 -7.27 11.67 2.10
C THR A 154 -7.62 10.19 2.36
N VAL A 155 -7.64 9.73 3.62
CA VAL A 155 -7.99 8.33 3.97
C VAL A 155 -9.35 7.89 3.41
N GLY A 156 -10.34 8.79 3.41
CA GLY A 156 -11.66 8.51 2.84
C GLY A 156 -11.66 8.29 1.32
N LEU A 157 -10.70 8.89 0.61
CA LEU A 157 -10.51 8.64 -0.83
C LEU A 157 -9.88 7.27 -1.08
N TRP A 158 -8.91 6.89 -0.26
CA TRP A 158 -8.27 5.58 -0.37
C TRP A 158 -9.28 4.45 -0.14
N LEU A 159 -10.16 4.61 0.85
CA LEU A 159 -11.23 3.65 1.15
C LEU A 159 -12.22 3.49 -0.02
N LEU A 160 -12.63 4.58 -0.67
CA LEU A 160 -13.47 4.52 -1.88
C LEU A 160 -12.74 3.81 -3.03
N GLY A 161 -11.45 4.06 -3.20
CA GLY A 161 -10.62 3.34 -4.17
C GLY A 161 -10.54 1.84 -3.88
N LEU A 162 -10.40 1.45 -2.61
CA LEU A 162 -10.42 0.04 -2.20
C LEU A 162 -11.79 -0.61 -2.45
N GLN A 163 -12.89 0.09 -2.19
CA GLN A 163 -14.24 -0.37 -2.52
C GLN A 163 -14.39 -0.62 -4.03
N ALA A 164 -13.96 0.33 -4.88
CA ALA A 164 -14.00 0.19 -6.33
C ALA A 164 -13.18 -1.03 -6.79
N ARG A 165 -11.96 -1.22 -6.28
CA ARG A 165 -11.13 -2.38 -6.64
C ARG A 165 -11.76 -3.71 -6.24
N ALA A 166 -12.34 -3.80 -5.04
CA ALA A 166 -13.00 -5.01 -4.60
C ALA A 166 -14.26 -5.31 -5.42
N ALA A 167 -15.09 -4.29 -5.68
CA ALA A 167 -16.28 -4.39 -6.51
C ALA A 167 -15.94 -4.82 -7.96
N ALA A 168 -14.86 -4.31 -8.53
CA ALA A 168 -14.41 -4.70 -9.87
C ALA A 168 -14.07 -6.19 -9.96
N VAL A 169 -13.42 -6.76 -8.93
CA VAL A 169 -13.15 -8.21 -8.88
C VAL A 169 -14.43 -9.04 -8.76
N LEU A 170 -15.49 -8.48 -8.15
CA LEU A 170 -16.82 -9.08 -8.08
C LEU A 170 -17.64 -8.91 -9.37
N GLY A 171 -17.16 -8.11 -10.33
CA GLY A 171 -17.90 -7.76 -11.55
C GLY A 171 -19.03 -6.74 -11.34
N ASP A 172 -19.01 -5.99 -10.24
CA ASP A 172 -20.02 -4.97 -9.92
C ASP A 172 -19.64 -3.60 -10.51
N GLU A 173 -20.00 -3.40 -11.77
CA GLU A 173 -19.74 -2.15 -12.51
C GLU A 173 -20.44 -0.92 -11.90
N GLU A 174 -21.63 -1.09 -11.32
CA GLU A 174 -22.41 0.01 -10.75
C GLU A 174 -21.68 0.57 -9.53
N THR A 175 -21.24 -0.30 -8.62
CA THR A 175 -20.48 0.10 -7.43
C THR A 175 -19.13 0.70 -7.81
N VAL A 176 -18.43 0.15 -8.81
CA VAL A 176 -17.18 0.75 -9.32
C VAL A 176 -17.39 2.20 -9.77
N ARG A 177 -18.43 2.44 -10.59
CA ARG A 177 -18.76 3.78 -11.08
C ARG A 177 -19.12 4.73 -9.94
N ALA A 178 -19.99 4.29 -9.03
CA ALA A 178 -20.44 5.09 -7.89
C ALA A 178 -19.28 5.47 -6.96
N ALA A 179 -18.42 4.50 -6.61
CA ALA A 179 -17.27 4.74 -5.74
C ALA A 179 -16.24 5.68 -6.39
N ASN A 180 -15.93 5.49 -7.67
CA ASN A 180 -15.02 6.38 -8.41
C ASN A 180 -15.58 7.81 -8.54
N GLN A 181 -16.88 7.97 -8.81
CA GLN A 181 -17.53 9.28 -8.84
C GLN A 181 -17.48 9.96 -7.46
N GLN A 182 -17.84 9.23 -6.40
CA GLN A 182 -17.79 9.75 -5.04
C GLN A 182 -16.36 10.14 -4.63
N ALA A 183 -15.34 9.39 -5.05
CA ALA A 183 -13.95 9.73 -4.81
C ALA A 183 -13.53 11.02 -5.54
N ALA A 184 -13.99 11.23 -6.77
CA ALA A 184 -13.75 12.47 -7.51
C ALA A 184 -14.40 13.69 -6.79
N GLU A 185 -15.67 13.59 -6.43
CA GLU A 185 -16.40 14.65 -5.72
C GLU A 185 -15.79 14.94 -4.34
N ARG A 186 -15.38 13.89 -3.61
CA ARG A 186 -14.77 14.05 -2.29
C ARG A 186 -13.40 14.72 -2.37
N ARG A 187 -12.63 14.47 -3.44
CA ARG A 187 -11.29 15.08 -3.63
C ARG A 187 -11.36 16.60 -3.68
N GLU A 188 -12.42 17.19 -4.23
CA GLU A 188 -12.61 18.64 -4.28
C GLU A 188 -12.72 19.31 -2.90
N ARG A 189 -13.01 18.53 -1.85
CA ARG A 189 -13.28 19.03 -0.49
C ARG A 189 -12.22 18.61 0.53
N VAL A 190 -11.15 17.95 0.06
CA VAL A 190 -10.05 17.47 0.90
C VAL A 190 -9.37 18.63 1.60
N VAL A 191 -9.08 18.42 2.87
CA VAL A 191 -8.19 19.26 3.68
C VAL A 191 -7.20 18.31 4.33
N HIS A 192 -5.92 18.47 3.97
CA HIS A 192 -4.86 17.59 4.48
C HIS A 192 -4.78 17.64 6.01
N ASP A 193 -4.82 16.47 6.64
CA ASP A 193 -4.70 16.30 8.08
C ASP A 193 -3.27 15.89 8.51
N ASP A 194 -3.12 15.52 9.77
CA ASP A 194 -1.85 15.06 10.34
C ASP A 194 -1.34 13.76 9.72
N LEU A 195 -2.23 12.83 9.33
CA LEU A 195 -1.82 11.63 8.58
C LEU A 195 -1.35 11.97 7.18
N ASP A 196 -2.05 12.88 6.51
CA ASP A 196 -1.64 13.33 5.19
C ASP A 196 -0.27 14.02 5.18
N GLN A 197 0.11 14.67 6.29
CA GLN A 197 1.42 15.31 6.48
C GLN A 197 2.56 14.28 6.61
N LEU A 198 2.27 13.05 7.05
CA LEU A 198 3.27 11.99 7.13
C LEU A 198 3.75 11.54 5.74
N GLY A 199 2.89 11.63 4.72
CA GLY A 199 3.22 11.18 3.37
C GLY A 199 3.24 9.65 3.24
N GLY A 200 4.01 9.17 2.27
CA GLY A 200 4.22 7.75 2.05
C GLY A 200 2.90 7.00 1.81
N LEU A 201 2.66 5.94 2.60
CA LEU A 201 1.42 5.16 2.52
C LEU A 201 0.21 5.80 3.21
N PHE A 202 0.38 6.94 3.88
CA PHE A 202 -0.68 7.60 4.67
C PHE A 202 -1.37 8.74 3.91
N THR A 203 -0.90 9.05 2.70
CA THR A 203 -1.48 10.09 1.83
C THR A 203 -1.91 9.50 0.50
N TYR A 204 -3.10 9.87 0.03
CA TYR A 204 -3.68 9.38 -1.23
C TYR A 204 -3.61 10.45 -2.33
N ALA A 205 -2.48 10.49 -3.02
CA ALA A 205 -2.20 11.47 -4.08
C ALA A 205 -3.08 11.28 -5.34
N PRO A 206 -3.25 12.32 -6.19
CA PRO A 206 -4.07 12.23 -7.40
C PRO A 206 -3.64 11.11 -8.35
N GLU A 207 -2.33 10.86 -8.47
CA GLU A 207 -1.76 9.81 -9.31
C GLU A 207 -2.18 8.42 -8.82
N LYS A 208 -2.22 8.22 -7.51
CA LYS A 208 -2.68 6.97 -6.89
C LYS A 208 -4.17 6.75 -7.06
N GLN A 209 -4.96 7.82 -6.99
CA GLN A 209 -6.39 7.74 -7.32
C GLN A 209 -6.61 7.34 -8.77
N LEU A 210 -5.90 7.97 -9.71
CA LEU A 210 -6.00 7.60 -11.12
C LEU A 210 -5.60 6.15 -11.36
N TYR A 211 -4.52 5.68 -10.73
CA TYR A 211 -4.11 4.28 -10.77
C TYR A 211 -5.25 3.34 -10.31
N TYR A 212 -5.86 3.56 -9.16
CA TYR A 212 -6.93 2.69 -8.67
C TYR A 212 -8.18 2.76 -9.56
N THR A 213 -8.50 3.92 -10.13
CA THR A 213 -9.61 4.07 -11.07
C THR A 213 -9.36 3.25 -12.35
N VAL A 214 -8.19 3.37 -12.98
CA VAL A 214 -7.90 2.58 -14.21
C VAL A 214 -7.75 1.09 -13.93
N GLU A 215 -7.24 0.72 -12.75
CA GLU A 215 -7.19 -0.68 -12.32
C GLU A 215 -8.60 -1.26 -12.18
N SER A 216 -9.55 -0.52 -11.60
CA SER A 216 -10.94 -0.99 -11.47
C SER A 216 -11.58 -1.26 -12.84
N GLU A 217 -11.28 -0.45 -13.86
CA GLU A 217 -11.75 -0.67 -15.23
C GLU A 217 -11.05 -1.86 -15.90
N ALA A 218 -9.73 -2.00 -15.71
CA ALA A 218 -8.98 -3.15 -16.21
C ALA A 218 -9.50 -4.47 -15.61
N LEU A 219 -9.83 -4.49 -14.32
CA LEU A 219 -10.39 -5.67 -13.64
C LEU A 219 -11.78 -6.06 -14.15
N LEU A 220 -12.58 -5.09 -14.61
CA LEU A 220 -13.85 -5.33 -15.30
C LEU A 220 -13.68 -5.85 -16.74
N GLY A 221 -12.44 -5.92 -17.24
CA GLY A 221 -12.14 -6.34 -18.61
C GLY A 221 -12.28 -5.22 -19.64
N ASN A 222 -12.34 -3.97 -19.21
CA ASN A 222 -12.54 -2.83 -20.10
C ASN A 222 -11.23 -2.45 -20.83
N GLY A 223 -11.37 -2.09 -22.10
CA GLY A 223 -10.29 -1.64 -22.97
C GLY A 223 -10.68 -0.37 -23.74
N GLY A 224 -9.84 0.03 -24.70
CA GLY A 224 -10.11 1.14 -25.61
C GLY A 224 -9.12 2.30 -25.47
N ALA A 225 -9.01 3.10 -26.53
CA ALA A 225 -7.98 4.14 -26.67
C ALA A 225 -8.07 5.23 -25.58
N GLN A 226 -9.28 5.62 -25.16
CA GLN A 226 -9.45 6.62 -24.10
C GLN A 226 -8.94 6.10 -22.75
N LEU A 227 -9.28 4.85 -22.41
CA LEU A 227 -8.83 4.23 -21.17
C LEU A 227 -7.32 3.99 -21.20
N ALA A 228 -6.77 3.53 -22.32
CA ALA A 228 -5.32 3.39 -22.51
C ALA A 228 -4.58 4.72 -22.27
N ALA A 229 -5.09 5.83 -22.81
CA ALA A 229 -4.50 7.16 -22.58
C ALA A 229 -4.60 7.63 -21.11
N GLN A 230 -5.65 7.22 -20.38
CA GLN A 230 -5.74 7.49 -18.93
C GLN A 230 -4.72 6.65 -18.15
N THR A 231 -4.54 5.39 -18.52
CA THR A 231 -3.57 4.51 -17.85
C THR A 231 -2.14 4.92 -18.16
N GLU A 232 -1.84 5.41 -19.36
CA GLU A 232 -0.54 6.02 -19.66
C GLU A 232 -0.27 7.26 -18.79
N LYS A 233 -1.30 8.07 -18.47
CA LYS A 233 -1.16 9.15 -17.48
C LYS A 233 -0.91 8.63 -16.07
N ALA A 234 -1.54 7.52 -15.67
CA ALA A 234 -1.28 6.88 -14.38
C ALA A 234 0.18 6.42 -14.27
N VAL A 235 0.71 5.75 -15.32
CA VAL A 235 2.12 5.37 -15.42
C VAL A 235 3.04 6.59 -15.37
N LEU A 236 2.71 7.66 -16.11
CA LEU A 236 3.49 8.90 -16.11
C LEU A 236 3.54 9.55 -14.72
N GLY A 237 2.44 9.51 -13.97
CA GLY A 237 2.35 10.03 -12.60
C GLY A 237 3.37 9.41 -11.63
N PHE A 238 3.83 8.19 -11.90
CA PHE A 238 4.85 7.49 -11.10
C PHE A 238 6.21 7.35 -11.81
N SER A 239 6.45 8.07 -12.90
CA SER A 239 7.72 7.99 -13.64
C SER A 239 8.87 8.79 -13.02
N ASP A 240 8.57 9.87 -12.29
CA ASP A 240 9.59 10.69 -11.64
C ASP A 240 9.99 10.13 -10.27
N ARG A 241 11.18 9.55 -10.18
CA ARG A 241 11.75 9.02 -8.92
C ARG A 241 12.02 10.12 -7.88
N GLY A 242 12.15 11.38 -8.28
CA GLY A 242 12.33 12.53 -7.39
C GLY A 242 11.03 12.97 -6.70
N SER A 243 9.87 12.61 -7.24
CA SER A 243 8.58 12.99 -6.68
C SER A 243 8.39 12.40 -5.27
N PRO A 244 7.83 13.17 -4.30
CA PRO A 244 7.51 12.64 -2.97
C PRO A 244 6.44 11.54 -3.00
N THR A 245 5.61 11.49 -4.04
CA THR A 245 4.56 10.47 -4.22
C THR A 245 5.03 9.27 -5.03
N TRP A 246 6.30 9.25 -5.46
CA TRP A 246 6.85 8.12 -6.20
C TRP A 246 6.80 6.83 -5.37
N ALA A 247 6.22 5.80 -5.95
CA ALA A 247 6.13 4.46 -5.37
C ALA A 247 6.38 3.43 -6.46
N PHE A 248 7.40 2.58 -6.30
CA PHE A 248 7.75 1.59 -7.33
C PHE A 248 6.63 0.55 -7.53
N GLY A 249 5.90 0.23 -6.47
CA GLY A 249 4.76 -0.69 -6.51
C GLY A 249 3.59 -0.15 -7.29
N ASP A 250 3.25 1.13 -7.11
CA ASP A 250 2.14 1.77 -7.84
C ASP A 250 2.50 1.96 -9.33
N LEU A 251 3.78 2.25 -9.65
CA LEU A 251 4.28 2.27 -11.03
C LEU A 251 4.13 0.91 -11.72
N ALA A 252 4.59 -0.15 -11.07
CA ALA A 252 4.51 -1.50 -11.62
C ALA A 252 3.06 -1.99 -11.75
N GLY A 253 2.19 -1.64 -10.78
CA GLY A 253 0.75 -1.87 -10.87
C GLY A 253 0.14 -1.19 -12.08
N SER A 254 0.40 0.11 -12.26
CA SER A 254 -0.10 0.90 -13.40
C SER A 254 0.38 0.35 -14.76
N GLN A 255 1.60 -0.21 -14.82
CA GLN A 255 2.13 -0.86 -16.02
C GLN A 255 1.43 -2.18 -16.34
N CYS A 256 1.11 -2.98 -15.32
CA CYS A 256 0.29 -4.18 -15.48
C CYS A 256 -1.13 -3.83 -15.98
N ASP A 257 -1.74 -2.76 -15.45
CA ASP A 257 -3.05 -2.31 -15.92
C ASP A 257 -3.00 -1.83 -17.37
N LEU A 258 -1.94 -1.11 -17.76
CA LEU A 258 -1.74 -0.70 -19.15
C LEU A 258 -1.62 -1.92 -20.07
N ALA A 259 -0.93 -2.97 -19.63
CA ALA A 259 -0.83 -4.21 -20.36
C ALA A 259 -2.20 -4.89 -20.52
N LEU A 260 -3.01 -4.97 -19.45
CA LEU A 260 -4.38 -5.50 -19.51
C LEU A 260 -5.25 -4.73 -20.50
N ILE A 261 -5.27 -3.40 -20.39
CA ILE A 261 -6.13 -2.54 -21.21
C ILE A 261 -5.76 -2.61 -22.70
N ARG A 262 -4.45 -2.66 -23.01
CA ARG A 262 -3.98 -2.88 -24.39
C ARG A 262 -4.36 -4.26 -24.89
N LEU A 263 -4.24 -5.29 -24.05
CA LEU A 263 -4.63 -6.65 -24.41
C LEU A 263 -6.12 -6.78 -24.71
N PHE A 264 -6.99 -6.17 -23.89
CA PHE A 264 -8.44 -6.13 -24.13
C PHE A 264 -8.81 -5.35 -25.40
N SER A 265 -7.93 -4.46 -25.85
CA SER A 265 -8.05 -3.75 -27.12
C SER A 265 -7.48 -4.52 -28.32
N GLY A 266 -6.97 -5.74 -28.09
CA GLY A 266 -6.36 -6.59 -29.13
C GLY A 266 -4.90 -6.25 -29.47
N ASP A 267 -4.26 -5.34 -28.72
CA ASP A 267 -2.88 -4.90 -28.95
C ASP A 267 -1.88 -5.76 -28.16
N LEU A 268 -1.51 -6.91 -28.72
CA LEU A 268 -0.56 -7.85 -28.09
C LEU A 268 0.86 -7.29 -28.00
N ASP A 269 1.32 -6.53 -29.00
CA ASP A 269 2.67 -5.95 -28.99
C ASP A 269 2.76 -4.82 -27.95
N GLY A 270 1.75 -3.97 -27.87
CA GLY A 270 1.66 -2.95 -26.84
C GLY A 270 1.48 -3.52 -25.44
N THR A 271 0.84 -4.70 -25.31
CA THR A 271 0.81 -5.47 -24.05
C THR A 271 2.21 -5.88 -23.62
N ALA A 272 3.00 -6.45 -24.55
CA ALA A 272 4.37 -6.87 -24.29
C ALA A 272 5.26 -5.69 -23.86
N GLN A 273 5.12 -4.56 -24.55
CA GLN A 273 5.85 -3.33 -24.23
C GLN A 273 5.48 -2.77 -22.85
N ALA A 274 4.19 -2.79 -22.50
CA ALA A 274 3.70 -2.22 -21.24
C ALA A 274 4.18 -3.00 -20.01
N ILE A 275 4.19 -4.34 -20.07
CA ILE A 275 4.60 -5.18 -18.94
C ILE A 275 6.12 -5.34 -18.80
N ARG A 276 6.90 -5.06 -19.86
CA ARG A 276 8.35 -5.27 -19.87
C ARG A 276 9.09 -4.65 -18.67
N PRO A 277 8.84 -3.38 -18.27
CA PRO A 277 9.56 -2.81 -17.13
C PRO A 277 9.25 -3.50 -15.80
N VAL A 278 8.09 -4.14 -15.67
CA VAL A 278 7.73 -4.94 -14.49
C VAL A 278 8.56 -6.22 -14.45
N LEU A 279 8.65 -6.93 -15.57
CA LEU A 279 9.40 -8.19 -15.66
C LEU A 279 10.91 -7.97 -15.50
N ASP A 280 11.41 -6.78 -15.83
CA ASP A 280 12.80 -6.36 -15.62
C ASP A 280 13.12 -5.96 -14.17
N LEU A 281 12.12 -5.90 -13.27
CA LEU A 281 12.36 -5.54 -11.88
C LEU A 281 13.31 -6.53 -11.21
N PRO A 282 14.29 -6.03 -10.41
CA PRO A 282 15.13 -6.88 -9.60
C PRO A 282 14.26 -7.62 -8.57
N VAL A 283 14.69 -8.83 -8.19
CA VAL A 283 13.96 -9.68 -7.26
C VAL A 283 13.55 -8.93 -5.99
N SER A 284 14.43 -8.11 -5.41
CA SER A 284 14.14 -7.32 -4.20
C SER A 284 12.93 -6.38 -4.28
N HIS A 285 12.49 -6.01 -5.49
CA HIS A 285 11.34 -5.12 -5.72
C HIS A 285 10.07 -5.88 -6.09
N ARG A 286 10.09 -7.23 -6.12
CA ARG A 286 8.93 -8.06 -6.49
C ARG A 286 8.09 -8.40 -5.27
N ASN A 287 7.31 -7.43 -4.79
CA ASN A 287 6.33 -7.66 -3.71
C ASN A 287 5.10 -8.45 -4.22
N ASN A 288 4.32 -8.99 -3.29
CA ASN A 288 3.09 -9.74 -3.58
C ASN A 288 2.15 -9.03 -4.58
N GLY A 289 1.87 -7.74 -4.37
CA GLY A 289 0.95 -6.98 -5.23
C GLY A 289 1.40 -6.93 -6.69
N ILE A 290 2.69 -6.69 -6.93
CA ILE A 290 3.26 -6.66 -8.29
C ILE A 290 3.14 -8.03 -8.97
N VAL A 291 3.45 -9.09 -8.23
CA VAL A 291 3.44 -10.46 -8.73
C VAL A 291 2.02 -10.89 -9.08
N VAL A 292 1.05 -10.62 -8.19
CA VAL A 292 -0.37 -10.89 -8.46
C VAL A 292 -0.87 -10.08 -9.66
N SER A 293 -0.47 -8.81 -9.79
CA SER A 293 -0.82 -8.01 -10.97
C SER A 293 -0.24 -8.57 -12.28
N ALA A 294 1.01 -9.05 -12.27
CA ALA A 294 1.59 -9.72 -13.44
C ALA A 294 0.85 -11.03 -13.76
N LEU A 295 0.48 -11.81 -12.74
CA LEU A 295 -0.31 -13.04 -12.91
C LEU A 295 -1.70 -12.78 -13.52
N ARG A 296 -2.33 -11.63 -13.22
CA ARG A 296 -3.58 -11.21 -13.89
C ARG A 296 -3.37 -11.00 -15.38
N VAL A 297 -2.26 -10.38 -15.80
CA VAL A 297 -1.90 -10.25 -17.23
C VAL A 297 -1.72 -11.64 -17.86
N ARG A 298 -1.03 -12.56 -17.18
CA ARG A 298 -0.90 -13.96 -17.65
C ARG A 298 -2.27 -14.64 -17.82
N GLN A 299 -3.19 -14.46 -16.87
CA GLN A 299 -4.54 -15.02 -16.95
C GLN A 299 -5.31 -14.43 -18.14
N ALA A 300 -5.25 -13.12 -18.35
CA ALA A 300 -5.89 -12.46 -19.50
C ALA A 300 -5.29 -12.95 -20.84
N LEU A 301 -3.96 -13.15 -20.92
CA LEU A 301 -3.31 -13.75 -22.10
C LEU A 301 -3.79 -15.17 -22.39
N MET A 302 -4.13 -15.96 -21.36
CA MET A 302 -4.70 -17.29 -21.55
C MET A 302 -6.13 -17.26 -22.10
N ALA A 303 -6.92 -16.27 -21.69
CA ALA A 303 -8.30 -16.08 -22.15
C ALA A 303 -8.40 -15.37 -23.51
N SER A 304 -7.35 -14.67 -23.93
CA SER A 304 -7.32 -13.88 -25.16
C SER A 304 -7.47 -14.73 -26.44
N PRO A 305 -8.08 -14.19 -27.52
CA PRO A 305 -8.02 -14.78 -28.86
C PRO A 305 -6.58 -15.01 -29.35
N ALA A 306 -5.62 -14.20 -28.89
CA ALA A 306 -4.20 -14.29 -29.28
C ALA A 306 -3.39 -15.31 -28.45
N ARG A 307 -4.02 -16.13 -27.60
CA ARG A 307 -3.35 -17.07 -26.67
C ARG A 307 -2.38 -18.09 -27.30
N THR A 308 -2.48 -18.33 -28.61
CA THR A 308 -1.60 -19.24 -29.36
C THR A 308 -0.45 -18.53 -30.06
N ALA A 309 -0.47 -17.20 -30.13
CA ALA A 309 0.62 -16.41 -30.68
C ALA A 309 1.92 -16.65 -29.89
N VAL A 310 3.06 -16.65 -30.57
CA VAL A 310 4.37 -16.88 -29.96
C VAL A 310 4.63 -15.87 -28.84
N THR A 311 4.42 -14.59 -29.10
CA THR A 311 4.56 -13.51 -28.10
C THR A 311 3.70 -13.76 -26.85
N ALA A 312 2.45 -14.21 -27.01
CA ALA A 312 1.59 -14.52 -25.87
C ALA A 312 2.08 -15.75 -25.09
N ARG A 313 2.63 -16.76 -25.77
CA ARG A 313 3.22 -17.94 -25.10
C ARG A 313 4.46 -17.57 -24.30
N ASP A 314 5.35 -16.79 -24.89
CA ASP A 314 6.62 -16.39 -24.28
C ASP A 314 6.39 -15.51 -23.06
N LEU A 315 5.51 -14.51 -23.17
CA LEU A 315 5.13 -13.67 -22.03
C LEU A 315 4.54 -14.48 -20.87
N ARG A 316 3.67 -15.47 -21.15
CA ARG A 316 3.11 -16.31 -20.08
C ARG A 316 4.19 -17.13 -19.37
N ALA A 317 5.14 -17.67 -20.12
CA ALA A 317 6.25 -18.44 -19.55
C ALA A 317 7.16 -17.54 -18.70
N GLU A 318 7.42 -16.32 -19.14
CA GLU A 318 8.22 -15.36 -18.40
C GLU A 318 7.53 -14.89 -17.11
N ILE A 319 6.24 -14.56 -17.17
CA ILE A 319 5.45 -14.19 -15.98
C ILE A 319 5.40 -15.36 -14.98
N GLU A 320 5.32 -16.60 -15.46
CA GLU A 320 5.35 -17.78 -14.59
C GLU A 320 6.70 -17.94 -13.88
N ALA A 321 7.80 -17.46 -14.49
CA ALA A 321 9.13 -17.42 -13.90
C ALA A 321 9.41 -16.14 -13.07
N PHE A 322 8.38 -15.35 -12.76
CA PHE A 322 8.47 -14.08 -12.00
C PHE A 322 7.91 -14.22 -10.57
N PRO A 323 8.52 -15.02 -9.68
CA PRO A 323 8.01 -15.18 -8.32
C PRO A 323 8.29 -13.94 -7.45
N ALA A 324 7.47 -13.77 -6.42
CA ALA A 324 7.71 -12.80 -5.36
C ALA A 324 9.03 -13.06 -4.63
N HIS A 325 9.66 -11.99 -4.13
CA HIS A 325 10.77 -12.14 -3.22
C HIS A 325 10.26 -12.42 -1.80
N ARG A 326 10.64 -13.57 -1.28
CA ARG A 326 10.45 -13.93 0.12
C ARG A 326 11.81 -13.83 0.82
N PRO A 327 12.17 -12.66 1.39
CA PRO A 327 13.31 -12.65 2.29
C PRO A 327 13.02 -13.65 3.42
N ALA A 328 14.05 -14.36 3.88
CA ALA A 328 13.90 -15.23 5.05
C ALA A 328 13.44 -14.33 6.21
N LEU A 329 12.20 -14.52 6.68
CA LEU A 329 11.68 -13.79 7.83
C LEU A 329 12.69 -13.95 8.98
N PRO A 330 13.17 -12.86 9.60
CA PRO A 330 13.86 -12.97 10.87
C PRO A 330 12.95 -13.76 11.81
N ARG A 331 13.48 -14.81 12.43
CA ARG A 331 12.75 -15.46 13.53
C ARG A 331 12.63 -14.41 14.63
N GLY A 332 11.39 -14.01 14.92
CA GLY A 332 11.07 -13.27 16.14
C GLY A 332 11.44 -14.05 17.38
#